data_AF-A0A101Y4M1-F1
#
_entry.id   AF-A0A101Y4M1-F1
#
_cell.length_a   1.000
_cell.length_b   1.000
_cell.length_c   1.000
_cell.angle_alpha   90.00
_cell.angle_beta   90.00
_cell.angle_gamma   90.00
#
_symmetry.space_group_name_H-M   'P 1'
#
loop_
_entity.id
_entity.type
_entity.pdbx_description
1 polymer ?
#
loop_
_entity_poly.entity_id
_entity_poly.type
_entity_poly.pdbx_seq_one_letter_code
_entity_poly.pdbx_strand_id
1 'polypeptide(L)' 'MIRLMACTAMVLLFCALVLLSVDRNIYRTSGWARESRYAAVLGWTCTGAAGFILFGLLIYL' A
#
# COMPACT_ATOMS: atom_id res chain seq x y z
N MET A 1 21.77 8.24 -1.66
CA MET A 1 20.98 7.01 -1.88
C MET A 1 19.79 6.90 -0.94
N ILE A 2 19.95 7.21 0.35
CA ILE A 2 18.87 7.15 1.38
C ILE A 2 17.62 7.99 1.00
N ARG A 3 17.79 9.23 0.51
CA ARG A 3 16.65 10.03 0.03
C ARG A 3 15.88 9.37 -1.11
N LEU A 4 16.57 8.67 -2.01
CA LEU A 4 15.94 8.00 -3.14
C LEU A 4 15.06 6.83 -2.66
N MET A 5 15.54 6.05 -1.68
CA MET A 5 14.76 4.99 -1.03
C MET A 5 13.56 5.52 -0.25
N ALA A 6 13.71 6.66 0.44
CA ALA A 6 12.59 7.29 1.13
C ALA A 6 11.51 7.76 0.14
N CYS A 7 11.91 8.36 -0.98
CA CYS A 7 10.97 8.79 -2.03
C CYS A 7 10.25 7.60 -2.67
N THR A 8 10.95 6.51 -3.01
CA THR A 8 10.30 5.33 -3.59
C THR A 8 9.35 4.65 -2.60
N ALA A 9 9.70 4.61 -1.31
CA ALA A 9 8.82 4.07 -0.27
C ALA A 9 7.54 4.92 -0.09
N MET A 10 7.65 6.25 -0.14
CA MET A 10 6.50 7.16 -0.08
C MET A 10 5.56 7.00 -1.29
N VAL A 11 6.13 6.86 -2.50
CA VAL A 11 5.34 6.60 -3.72
C VAL A 11 4.64 5.24 -3.65
N LEU A 12 5.33 4.21 -3.15
CA LEU A 12 4.75 2.88 -2.92
C LEU A 12 3.59 2.91 -1.92
N LEU A 13 3.74 3.63 -0.80
CA LEU A 13 2.66 3.83 0.17
C LEU A 13 1.46 4.55 -0.46
N PHE A 14 1.71 5.61 -1.23
CA PHE A 14 0.65 6.36 -1.88
C PHE A 14 -0.12 5.50 -2.89
N CYS A 15 0.59 4.76 -3.75
CA CYS A 15 -0.04 3.82 -4.69
C CYS A 15 -0.84 2.73 -3.97
N ALA A 16 -0.31 2.17 -2.88
CA ALA A 16 -1.01 1.14 -2.10
C ALA A 16 -2.30 1.68 -1.47
N LEU A 17 -2.28 2.90 -0.92
CA LEU A 17 -3.46 3.56 -0.35
C LEU A 17 -4.49 3.92 -1.43
N VAL A 18 -4.03 4.39 -2.59
CA VAL A 18 -4.91 4.69 -3.73
C VAL A 18 -5.61 3.43 -4.21
N LEU A 19 -4.88 2.32 -4.42
CA LEU A 19 -5.47 1.02 -4.74
C LEU A 19 -6.52 0.63 -3.70
N LEU A 20 -6.17 0.66 -2.41
CA LEU A 20 -7.11 0.35 -1.33
C LEU A 20 -8.37 1.23 -1.35
N SER A 21 -8.25 2.52 -1.67
CA SER A 21 -9.39 3.44 -1.73
C SER A 21 -10.27 3.20 -2.96
N VAL A 22 -9.64 2.96 -4.11
CA VAL A 22 -10.32 2.74 -5.40
C VAL A 22 -11.03 1.41 -5.37
N ASP A 23 -10.37 0.34 -4.92
CA ASP A 23 -10.97 -0.95 -4.69
C ASP A 23 -12.16 -0.84 -3.74
N ARG A 24 -12.00 -0.15 -2.60
CA ARG A 24 -13.11 0.00 -1.63
C ARG A 24 -14.31 0.74 -2.22
N ASN A 25 -14.09 1.70 -3.12
CA ASN A 25 -15.17 2.44 -3.76
C ASN A 25 -15.84 1.63 -4.88
N ILE A 26 -15.05 0.92 -5.69
CA ILE A 26 -15.56 0.05 -6.77
C ILE A 26 -16.31 -1.15 -6.20
N TYR A 27 -15.78 -1.85 -5.20
CA TYR A 27 -16.46 -3.01 -4.60
C TYR A 27 -17.73 -2.63 -3.85
N ARG A 28 -17.80 -1.41 -3.30
CA ARG A 28 -19.01 -0.90 -2.65
C ARG A 28 -20.14 -0.67 -3.65
N THR A 29 -19.83 -0.27 -4.89
CA THR A 29 -20.83 -0.01 -5.93
C THR A 29 -21.17 -1.26 -6.74
N SER A 30 -20.22 -2.18 -6.95
CA SER A 30 -20.41 -3.37 -7.79
C SER A 30 -20.95 -4.60 -7.04
N GLY A 31 -20.79 -4.68 -5.71
CA GLY A 31 -21.26 -5.82 -4.90
C GLY A 31 -20.35 -7.05 -4.92
N TRP A 32 -19.14 -6.95 -5.47
CA TRP A 32 -18.21 -8.06 -5.63
C TRP A 32 -17.36 -8.27 -4.36
N ALA A 33 -17.99 -8.78 -3.30
CA ALA A 33 -17.38 -8.94 -1.97
C ALA A 33 -16.20 -9.95 -1.92
N ARG A 34 -16.07 -10.84 -2.90
CA ARG A 34 -15.02 -11.87 -2.92
C ARG A 34 -13.69 -11.33 -3.47
N GLU A 35 -13.75 -10.48 -4.48
CA GLU A 35 -12.57 -9.82 -5.05
C GLU A 35 -12.08 -8.68 -4.15
N SER A 36 -12.97 -8.05 -3.38
CA SER A 36 -12.60 -7.06 -2.36
C SER A 36 -11.62 -7.60 -1.31
N ARG A 37 -11.74 -8.89 -0.94
CA ARG A 37 -10.79 -9.53 -0.03
C ARG A 37 -9.41 -9.69 -0.67
N TYR A 38 -9.33 -10.07 -1.94
CA TYR A 38 -8.04 -10.22 -2.63
C TYR A 38 -7.34 -8.88 -2.82
N ALA A 39 -8.07 -7.85 -3.24
CA ALA A 39 -7.56 -6.50 -3.36
C ALA A 39 -7.14 -5.91 -2.01
N ALA A 40 -7.91 -6.14 -0.95
CA ALA A 40 -7.53 -5.75 0.40
C ALA A 40 -6.23 -6.46 0.82
N VAL A 41 -6.12 -7.77 0.66
CA VAL A 41 -4.91 -8.52 1.01
C VAL A 41 -3.69 -7.97 0.27
N LEU A 42 -3.80 -7.73 -1.04
CA LEU A 42 -2.74 -7.10 -1.84
C LEU A 42 -2.38 -5.71 -1.31
N GLY A 43 -3.37 -4.86 -1.08
CA GLY A 43 -3.18 -3.52 -0.52
C GLY A 43 -2.45 -3.54 0.82
N TRP A 44 -2.89 -4.39 1.75
CA TRP A 44 -2.28 -4.57 3.08
C TRP A 44 -0.87 -5.14 3.01
N THR A 45 -0.59 -6.07 2.09
CA THR A 45 0.78 -6.57 1.88
C THR A 45 1.72 -5.49 1.35
N CYS A 46 1.23 -4.61 0.46
CA CYS A 46 2.01 -3.49 -0.05
C CYS A 46 2.24 -2.41 1.02
N THR A 47 1.23 -2.06 1.83
CA THR A 47 1.44 -1.13 2.97
C THR A 47 2.37 -1.71 4.02
N GLY A 48 2.26 -3.01 4.32
CA GLY A 48 3.16 -3.70 5.24
C GLY A 48 4.61 -3.67 4.75
N ALA A 49 4.85 -4.02 3.48
CA ALA A 49 6.19 -3.99 2.89
C ALA A 49 6.79 -2.58 2.87
N ALA A 50 6.00 -1.58 2.47
CA ALA A 50 6.46 -0.19 2.44
C ALA A 50 6.73 0.36 3.85
N GLY A 51 5.91 0.00 4.84
CA GLY A 51 6.14 0.31 6.25
C GLY A 51 7.41 -0.33 6.80
N PHE A 52 7.70 -1.58 6.44
CA PHE A 52 8.92 -2.29 6.85
C PHE A 52 10.18 -1.64 6.27
N ILE A 53 10.12 -1.22 5.00
CA ILE A 53 11.21 -0.48 4.34
C ILE A 53 11.45 0.86 5.05
N LEU A 54 10.39 1.61 5.35
CA LEU A 54 10.52 2.88 6.08
C LEU A 54 11.05 2.70 7.50
N PHE A 55 10.59 1.67 8.22
CA PHE A 55 11.06 1.38 9.57
C PHE A 55 12.54 0.97 9.58
N GLY A 56 12.96 0.12 8.63
CA GLY A 56 14.36 -0.23 8.44
C GLY A 56 15.22 0.99 8.09
N LEU A 57 14.70 1.90 7.26
CA LEU A 57 15.37 3.16 6.94
C LEU A 57 15.50 4.08 8.16
N LEU A 58 14.52 4.08 9.06
CA LEU A 58 14.46 4.90 10.27
C LEU A 58 15.44 4.40 11.35
N ILE A 59 15.60 3.08 11.49
CA ILE A 59 16.63 2.47 12.37
C ILE A 59 18.04 2.70 11.83
N TYR A 60 18.18 2.75 10.50
CA TYR A 60 19.47 2.93 9.84
C TYR A 60 19.96 4.39 9.87
N LEU A 61 19.06 5.35 10.10
CA LEU A 61 19.36 6.80 10.16
C LEU A 61 19.82 7.21 11.57
#